data_AF-A0A7C6TW12-F1
#
_entry.id   AF-A0A7C6TW12-F1
#
_cell.length_a   1.000
_cell.length_b   1.000
_cell.length_c   1.000
_cell.angle_alpha   90.00
_cell.angle_beta   90.00
_cell.angle_gamma   90.00
#
_symmetry.space_group_name_H-M   'P 1'
#
loop_
_entity.id
_entity.type
_entity.pdbx_description
1 polymer ?
#
loop_
_entity_poly.entity_id
_entity_poly.type
_entity_poly.pdbx_seq_one_letter_code
_entity_poly.pdbx_strand_id
1 'polypeptide(L)'
;MRILIAGGGTAGHINPAIAVARYIRTRQPSAEILFVGAQGGMEEKLVGEAGFPLKTFAMRGFLHKLTPKAIWFNLDTLRRMAASF
;
A
#
# COMPACT_ATOMS: atom_id res chain seq x y z
N MET A 1 3.37 -22.03 -2.09
CA MET A 1 3.99 -21.00 -1.22
C MET A 1 3.13 -19.75 -1.29
N ARG A 2 2.90 -19.07 -0.17
CA ARG A 2 2.08 -17.85 -0.10
C ARG A 2 2.95 -16.67 0.28
N ILE A 3 2.83 -15.57 -0.47
CA ILE A 3 3.65 -14.38 -0.30
C ILE A 3 2.76 -13.16 -0.22
N LEU A 4 2.94 -12.39 0.84
CA LEU A 4 2.34 -11.09 1.00
C LEU A 4 3.41 -10.03 0.74
N ILE A 5 3.14 -9.12 -0.19
CA ILE A 5 4.03 -7.99 -0.46
C ILE A 5 3.35 -6.73 0.05
N ALA A 6 3.86 -6.23 1.17
CA ALA A 6 3.45 -4.95 1.74
C ALA A 6 4.39 -3.86 1.24
N GLY A 7 3.84 -2.87 0.53
CA GLY A 7 4.61 -1.77 -0.03
C GLY A 7 3.74 -0.91 -0.93
N GLY A 8 3.93 0.40 -0.90
CA GLY A 8 3.05 1.35 -1.56
C GLY A 8 3.49 2.79 -1.34
N GLY A 9 2.68 3.74 -1.82
CA GLY A 9 2.91 5.19 -1.63
C GLY A 9 3.75 5.85 -2.72
N THR A 10 4.79 5.18 -3.26
CA THR A 10 5.56 5.70 -4.41
C THR A 10 5.94 4.64 -5.43
N ALA A 11 6.02 5.02 -6.71
CA ALA A 11 6.43 4.13 -7.81
C ALA A 11 7.83 3.50 -7.59
N GLY A 12 8.73 4.19 -6.86
CA GLY A 12 10.08 3.73 -6.58
C GLY A 12 10.16 2.44 -5.75
N HIS A 13 9.13 2.14 -4.96
CA HIS A 13 9.06 0.89 -4.18
C HIS A 13 8.18 -0.16 -4.86
N ILE A 14 7.11 0.28 -5.54
CA ILE A 14 6.13 -0.60 -6.17
C ILE A 14 6.75 -1.34 -7.36
N ASN A 15 7.52 -0.68 -8.21
CA ASN A 15 8.10 -1.31 -9.40
C ASN A 15 9.12 -2.41 -9.05
N PRO A 16 10.07 -2.21 -8.10
CA PRO A 16 10.92 -3.30 -7.62
C PRO A 16 10.15 -4.46 -7.02
N ALA A 17 9.09 -4.18 -6.25
CA ALA A 17 8.23 -5.21 -5.67
C ALA A 17 7.53 -6.06 -6.75
N ILE A 18 7.03 -5.43 -7.81
CA ILE A 18 6.47 -6.12 -8.99
C ILE A 18 7.54 -6.97 -9.69
N ALA A 19 8.77 -6.46 -9.85
CA ALA A 19 9.86 -7.22 -10.47
C ALA A 19 10.19 -8.49 -9.67
N VAL A 20 10.26 -8.38 -8.35
CA VAL A 20 10.45 -9.54 -7.45
C VAL A 20 9.29 -10.53 -7.57
N ALA A 21 8.04 -10.04 -7.56
CA ALA A 21 6.86 -10.90 -7.71
C ALA A 21 6.86 -11.66 -9.05
N ARG A 22 7.24 -11.00 -10.15
CA ARG A 22 7.37 -11.64 -11.47
C ARG A 22 8.45 -12.72 -11.45
N TYR A 23 9.62 -12.41 -10.90
CA TYR A 23 10.72 -13.38 -10.80
C TYR A 23 10.34 -14.60 -9.95
N ILE A 24 9.63 -14.40 -8.85
CA ILE A 24 9.14 -15.52 -8.04
C ILE A 24 8.17 -16.39 -8.85
N ARG A 25 7.25 -15.77 -9.62
CA ARG A 25 6.30 -16.52 -10.44
C ARG A 25 6.97 -17.32 -11.57
N THR A 26 8.13 -16.89 -12.08
CA THR A 26 8.89 -17.70 -13.06
C THR A 26 9.59 -18.90 -12.42
N ARG A 27 10.06 -18.77 -11.17
CA ARG A 27 10.71 -19.86 -10.43
C ARG A 27 9.71 -20.84 -9.80
N GLN A 28 8.56 -20.33 -9.37
CA GLN A 28 7.50 -21.09 -8.72
C GLN A 28 6.13 -20.64 -9.25
N PRO A 29 5.63 -21.26 -10.33
CA PRO A 29 4.35 -20.88 -10.93
C PRO A 29 3.14 -21.04 -10.01
N SER A 30 3.21 -21.94 -9.02
CA SER A 30 2.16 -22.17 -8.03
C SER A 30 2.24 -21.24 -6.80
N ALA A 31 3.12 -20.24 -6.82
CA ALA A 31 3.18 -19.26 -5.75
C ALA A 31 1.94 -18.34 -5.78
N GLU A 32 1.26 -18.24 -4.65
CA GLU A 32 0.18 -17.27 -4.44
C GLU A 32 0.79 -15.95 -3.95
N ILE A 33 0.65 -14.87 -4.71
CA ILE A 33 1.22 -13.57 -4.38
C ILE A 33 0.08 -12.58 -4.20
N LEU A 34 0.04 -11.90 -3.06
CA LEU A 34 -0.91 -10.83 -2.77
C LEU A 34 -0.16 -9.55 -2.42
N PHE A 35 -0.52 -8.46 -3.07
CA PHE A 35 -0.08 -7.13 -2.68
C PHE A 35 -1.04 -6.53 -1.67
N VAL A 36 -0.50 -5.76 -0.73
CA VAL A 36 -1.28 -4.93 0.20
C VAL A 36 -0.74 -3.50 0.21
N GLY A 37 -1.64 -2.52 0.14
CA GLY A 37 -1.28 -1.11 0.04
C GLY A 37 -2.40 -0.15 0.44
N ALA A 38 -2.13 1.14 0.30
CA ALA A 38 -3.07 2.20 0.64
C ALA A 38 -4.09 2.39 -0.48
N GLN A 39 -5.35 2.64 -0.08
CA GLN A 39 -6.39 3.04 -1.02
C GLN A 39 -6.04 4.39 -1.67
N GLY A 40 -6.23 4.49 -2.99
CA GLY A 40 -5.91 5.69 -3.78
C GLY A 40 -4.41 5.94 -4.00
N GLY A 41 -3.56 4.98 -3.65
CA GLY A 41 -2.12 5.02 -3.94
C GLY A 41 -1.78 4.60 -5.37
N MET A 42 -0.54 4.88 -5.81
CA MET A 42 -0.05 4.45 -7.13
C MET A 42 -0.06 2.93 -7.31
N GLU A 43 -0.06 2.17 -6.21
CA GLU A 43 -0.13 0.71 -6.19
C GLU A 43 -1.38 0.18 -6.88
N GLU A 44 -2.54 0.84 -6.74
CA GLU A 44 -3.79 0.39 -7.38
C GLU A 44 -3.64 0.29 -8.89
N LYS A 45 -2.97 1.27 -9.49
CA LYS A 45 -2.68 1.29 -10.92
C LYS A 45 -1.56 0.32 -11.27
N LEU A 46 -0.38 0.47 -10.68
CA LEU A 46 0.82 -0.26 -11.11
C LEU A 46 0.73 -1.77 -10.85
N VAL A 47 0.17 -2.18 -9.71
CA VAL A 47 -0.01 -3.59 -9.36
C VAL A 47 -1.12 -4.21 -10.22
N GLY A 48 -2.22 -3.47 -10.44
CA GLY A 48 -3.30 -3.87 -11.33
C GLY A 48 -2.82 -4.09 -12.76
N GLU A 49 -2.07 -3.14 -13.33
CA GLU A 49 -1.45 -3.26 -14.66
C GLU A 49 -0.44 -4.41 -14.75
N ALA A 50 0.24 -4.73 -13.65
CA ALA A 50 1.17 -5.86 -13.59
C ALA A 50 0.47 -7.24 -13.49
N GLY A 51 -0.85 -7.27 -13.28
CA GLY A 51 -1.65 -8.50 -13.20
C GLY A 51 -1.48 -9.27 -11.89
N PHE A 52 -1.27 -8.55 -10.79
CA PHE A 52 -1.25 -9.14 -9.45
C PHE A 52 -2.46 -8.70 -8.62
N PRO A 53 -2.98 -9.55 -7.73
CA PRO A 53 -4.06 -9.15 -6.85
C PRO A 53 -3.56 -8.14 -5.81
N LEU A 54 -4.38 -7.13 -5.53
CA LEU A 54 -4.13 -6.10 -4.54
C LEU A 54 -5.30 -6.02 -3.56
N LYS A 55 -5.00 -6.00 -2.26
CA LYS A 55 -5.95 -5.58 -1.23
C LYS A 55 -5.55 -4.21 -0.71
N THR A 56 -6.50 -3.28 -0.70
CA THR A 56 -6.28 -1.92 -0.21
C THR A 56 -6.89 -1.72 1.16
N PHE A 57 -6.32 -0.77 1.90
CA PHE A 57 -6.86 -0.30 3.17
C PHE A 57 -6.71 1.22 3.28
N ALA A 58 -7.59 1.84 4.05
CA ALA A 58 -7.49 3.27 4.32
C ALA A 58 -6.23 3.53 5.16
N MET A 59 -5.27 4.24 4.58
CA MET A 59 -4.04 4.62 5.27
C MET A 59 -4.04 6.12 5.48
N ARG A 60 -3.74 6.56 6.71
CA ARG A 60 -3.71 7.97 7.06
C ARG A 60 -2.52 8.24 7.97
N GLY A 61 -1.67 9.18 7.56
CA GLY A 61 -0.51 9.60 8.33
C GLY A 61 -0.77 10.89 9.11
N PHE A 62 0.24 11.33 9.86
CA PHE A 62 0.28 12.65 10.45
C PHE A 62 0.97 13.63 9.50
N LEU A 63 0.48 14.86 9.46
CA LEU A 63 1.12 15.95 8.75
C LEU A 63 2.12 16.65 9.67
N HIS A 64 3.35 16.84 9.19
CA HIS A 64 4.43 17.47 9.95
C HIS A 64 4.47 19.01 9.77
N LYS A 65 3.32 19.64 9.53
CA LYS A 65 3.20 21.10 9.32
C LYS A 65 2.47 21.74 10.49
N LEU A 66 2.93 22.91 10.94
CA LEU A 66 2.27 23.69 12.00
C LEU A 66 1.23 24.67 11.43
N THR A 67 0.41 24.21 10.48
CA THR A 67 -0.69 25.02 9.94
C THR A 67 -2.01 24.63 10.62
N PRO A 68 -2.98 25.55 10.78
CA PRO A 68 -4.29 25.22 11.37
C PRO A 68 -4.97 24.03 10.69
N LYS A 69 -4.85 23.95 9.35
CA LYS A 69 -5.36 22.81 8.57
C LYS A 69 -4.68 21.49 8.92
N ALA A 70 -3.37 21.49 9.10
CA ALA A 70 -2.61 20.29 9.45
C ALA A 70 -2.91 19.82 10.88
N ILE A 71 -3.05 20.76 11.82
CA ILE A 71 -3.47 20.46 13.20
C ILE A 71 -4.86 19.83 13.19
N TRP A 72 -5.84 20.44 12.50
CA TRP A 72 -7.19 19.89 12.38
C TRP A 72 -7.20 18.50 11.73
N PHE A 73 -6.43 18.32 10.66
CA PHE A 73 -6.30 17.02 9.99
C PHE A 73 -5.74 15.95 10.94
N ASN A 74 -4.71 16.27 11.72
CA ASN A 74 -4.10 15.36 12.68
C ASN A 74 -5.07 15.01 13.82
N LEU A 75 -5.89 15.96 14.29
CA LEU A 75 -6.95 15.70 15.27
C LEU A 75 -8.02 14.74 14.73
N ASP A 76 -8.47 14.91 13.48
CA ASP A 76 -9.39 13.94 12.84
C ASP A 76 -8.73 12.57 12.66
N THR A 77 -7.44 12.52 12.34
CA THR A 77 -6.66 11.26 12.30
C THR A 77 -6.69 10.56 13.67
N LEU A 78 -6.44 11.27 14.78
CA LEU A 78 -6.52 10.70 16.14
C LEU A 78 -7.92 10.18 16.47
N ARG A 79 -8.98 10.94 16.14
CA ARG A 79 -10.37 10.52 16.37
C ARG A 79 -10.70 9.21 15.65
N ARG A 80 -10.22 9.06 14.42
CA ARG A 80 -10.43 7.86 13.59
C ARG A 80 -9.61 6.68 14.08
N MET A 81 -8.38 6.92 14.53
CA MET A 81 -7.57 5.88 15.16
C MET A 81 -8.29 5.31 16.38
N ALA A 82 -8.84 6.17 17.26
CA ALA A 82 -9.57 5.73 18.44
C ALA A 82 -10.84 4.92 18.12
N ALA A 83 -11.49 5.18 16.98
CA ALA A 83 -12.69 4.45 16.55
C ALA A 83 -12.40 3.12 15.83
N SER A 84 -11.13 2.81 15.55
CA SER A 84 -10.70 1.57 14.88
C SER A 84 -10.23 0.48 15.83
N PHE A 85 -10.31 0.72 17.15
CA PHE A 85 -10.06 -0.25 18.23
C PHE A 85 -11.39 -0.64 18.87
#